data_AF-A0A9W9MMF5-F1
#
_entry.id   AF-A0A9W9MMF5-F1
#
_cell.length_a   1.000
_cell.length_b   1.000
_cell.length_c   1.000
_cell.angle_alpha   90.00
_cell.angle_beta   90.00
_cell.angle_gamma   90.00
#
_symmetry.space_group_name_H-M   'P 1'
#
loop_
_entity.id
_entity.type
_entity.pdbx_description
1 polymer ?
#
loop_
_entity_poly.entity_id
_entity_poly.type
_entity_poly.pdbx_seq_one_letter_code
_entity_poly.pdbx_strand_id
1 'polypeptide(L)'
;MARQGNQTPVTRTGSIPPGNTRISKPARSASRPKRPPGRPFKLPRSASASSSRSGRSERPSASPSVAPTPPRRVLSMLEALPRELIEHIFLYSLNLNLPRASPSLAAALSREHIYKLLIILAFWDDPPDTNPGSEAIDRILVPLDYKPLTLDQRAKLQQDVFRCRFCTLDRVREQIPNMMILTIHRHWINAGMVMEPDQQKALERFMERKSDIVHEIQAKGPPIKRLPEMIGNPEMLRRANIPGPHEYELCINPMMLTEIRSKTMGTIVTWPAIQLVHFPPNLLRGGRDGFSPADVEFLEMLRVTSNNTAPPPGSPLSPSTSTRLDRTALHEGVTKAIRTLNFAALETLFKIDELICRFEVYRTEDSVLYMFPSDHYLTVTRLACDPIQNVRLFQTLLRACAESLPVNNQEIRQWTLDIVDLAEKDPVRYGQIGKFARWFSDFYLRLEEQIDWAKEHPTGALFCLGQLDLHDIEGRKYMDDVLGPGQRPPANYLHETSFNARHWWLKRSGPEVPPGFVRSPRRTGA
;
A
#
# COMPACT_ATOMS: atom_id res chain seq x y z
N MET A 1 -10.79 59.80 -34.27
CA MET A 1 -10.46 60.33 -35.61
C MET A 1 -9.26 59.56 -36.15
N ALA A 2 -9.39 59.03 -37.37
CA ALA A 2 -8.41 58.47 -38.34
C ALA A 2 -7.35 57.43 -37.86
N ARG A 3 -7.38 56.15 -38.29
CA ARG A 3 -6.99 55.54 -39.61
C ARG A 3 -5.48 55.69 -39.89
N GLN A 4 -4.66 54.72 -40.30
CA GLN A 4 -4.70 53.40 -40.99
C GLN A 4 -3.31 52.74 -40.71
N GLY A 5 -2.98 51.46 -40.93
CA GLY A 5 -3.69 50.34 -41.57
C GLY A 5 -2.83 49.06 -41.61
N ASN A 6 -3.54 47.94 -41.72
CA ASN A 6 -3.27 46.63 -42.34
C ASN A 6 -1.84 46.09 -42.53
N GLN A 7 -1.63 44.81 -42.14
CA GLN A 7 -1.67 43.67 -43.09
C GLN A 7 -1.70 42.30 -42.37
N THR A 8 -2.66 41.47 -42.77
CA THR A 8 -2.75 40.01 -42.54
C THR A 8 -1.94 39.26 -43.61
N PRO A 9 -1.74 37.94 -43.43
CA PRO A 9 -2.38 37.05 -44.40
C PRO A 9 -3.06 35.81 -43.79
N VAL A 10 -4.01 35.30 -44.56
CA VAL A 10 -4.98 34.25 -44.24
C VAL A 10 -4.68 32.99 -45.07
N THR A 11 -4.86 31.82 -44.44
CA THR A 11 -5.13 30.45 -44.94
C THR A 11 -4.16 29.72 -45.87
N ARG A 12 -3.88 28.46 -45.49
CA ARG A 12 -4.17 27.33 -46.40
C ARG A 12 -4.61 26.08 -45.64
N THR A 13 -5.86 25.70 -45.91
CA THR A 13 -6.47 24.39 -45.70
C THR A 13 -6.00 23.39 -46.76
N GLY A 14 -6.02 22.11 -46.44
CA GLY A 14 -5.87 20.98 -47.38
C GLY A 14 -5.74 19.67 -46.61
N SER A 15 -6.83 18.96 -46.31
CA SER A 15 -7.63 18.07 -47.18
C SER A 15 -7.00 16.68 -47.39
N ILE A 16 -7.67 15.71 -46.77
CA ILE A 16 -7.68 14.27 -47.04
C ILE A 16 -7.78 13.98 -48.56
N PRO A 17 -7.21 12.86 -49.03
CA PRO A 17 -7.79 12.13 -50.14
C PRO A 17 -8.31 10.72 -49.73
N PRO A 18 -9.33 10.20 -50.44
CA PRO A 18 -10.13 9.04 -50.03
C PRO A 18 -9.76 7.73 -50.78
N GLY A 19 -10.43 6.64 -50.38
CA GLY A 19 -10.32 5.26 -50.89
C GLY A 19 -10.59 5.08 -52.39
N ASN A 20 -10.58 3.88 -52.98
CA ASN A 20 -11.25 2.63 -52.58
C ASN A 20 -10.89 1.54 -53.62
N THR A 21 -11.04 0.26 -53.26
CA THR A 21 -11.71 -0.86 -54.01
C THR A 21 -11.13 -2.21 -53.55
N ARG A 22 -11.88 -3.00 -52.75
CA ARG A 22 -12.92 -4.01 -53.10
C ARG A 22 -12.38 -5.45 -53.28
N ILE A 23 -12.67 -6.27 -52.26
CA ILE A 23 -13.39 -7.56 -52.28
C ILE A 23 -12.94 -8.63 -53.33
N SER A 24 -12.32 -9.74 -52.88
CA SER A 24 -12.95 -11.07 -52.65
C SER A 24 -11.96 -12.27 -52.58
N LYS A 25 -11.95 -12.95 -51.41
CA LYS A 25 -11.99 -14.42 -51.14
C LYS A 25 -10.94 -15.42 -51.75
N PRO A 26 -10.78 -16.63 -51.15
CA PRO A 26 -9.47 -17.17 -50.75
C PRO A 26 -9.02 -18.45 -51.49
N ALA A 27 -7.73 -18.81 -51.40
CA ALA A 27 -7.26 -20.21 -51.35
C ALA A 27 -5.74 -20.34 -51.06
N ARG A 28 -5.40 -21.44 -50.37
CA ARG A 28 -4.11 -22.19 -50.32
C ARG A 28 -2.95 -21.71 -49.41
N SER A 29 -2.98 -22.26 -48.20
CA SER A 29 -1.99 -23.19 -47.62
C SER A 29 -0.49 -23.06 -47.94
N ALA A 30 0.29 -22.70 -46.92
CA ALA A 30 1.60 -23.25 -46.49
C ALA A 30 2.09 -22.34 -45.35
N SER A 31 2.73 -22.71 -44.25
CA SER A 31 3.29 -23.95 -43.72
C SER A 31 3.54 -23.68 -42.21
N ARG A 32 3.00 -24.51 -41.32
CA ARG A 32 3.22 -24.40 -39.86
C ARG A 32 4.66 -24.80 -39.50
N PRO A 33 5.36 -24.04 -38.63
CA PRO A 33 6.61 -24.51 -38.04
C PRO A 33 6.35 -25.60 -36.99
N LYS A 34 7.18 -26.64 -37.04
CA LYS A 34 7.10 -27.90 -36.26
C LYS A 34 7.26 -27.63 -34.76
N ARG A 35 6.27 -28.04 -33.95
CA ARG A 35 6.37 -28.16 -32.48
C ARG A 35 7.11 -29.46 -32.13
N PRO A 36 8.02 -29.47 -31.13
CA PRO A 36 8.64 -30.70 -30.66
C PRO A 36 7.63 -31.62 -29.94
N PRO A 37 7.83 -32.96 -29.97
CA PRO A 37 6.82 -33.93 -29.57
C PRO A 37 6.63 -33.98 -28.05
N GLY A 38 5.37 -34.10 -27.63
CA GLY A 38 4.94 -34.18 -26.24
C GLY A 38 5.47 -35.40 -25.49
N ARG A 39 5.65 -35.22 -24.19
CA ARG A 39 5.99 -36.26 -23.22
C ARG A 39 4.75 -37.14 -22.95
N PRO A 40 4.83 -38.48 -22.99
CA PRO A 40 3.68 -39.34 -22.74
C PRO A 40 3.26 -39.29 -21.26
N PHE A 41 1.94 -39.18 -21.02
CA PHE A 41 1.34 -39.33 -19.70
C PHE A 41 1.46 -40.78 -19.22
N LYS A 42 1.98 -40.98 -18.01
CA LYS A 42 1.98 -42.29 -17.33
C LYS A 42 0.60 -42.55 -16.72
N LEU A 43 -0.08 -43.60 -17.19
CA LEU A 43 -1.26 -44.18 -16.54
C LEU A 43 -0.83 -45.10 -15.38
N PRO A 44 -1.60 -45.18 -14.28
CA PRO A 44 -1.34 -46.11 -13.19
C PRO A 44 -1.83 -47.52 -13.55
N ARG A 45 -0.97 -48.52 -13.36
CA ARG A 45 -1.28 -49.92 -13.65
C ARG A 45 -1.78 -50.60 -12.38
N SER A 46 -3.03 -51.02 -12.40
CA SER A 46 -3.70 -51.84 -11.39
C SER A 46 -3.12 -53.26 -11.35
N ALA A 47 -3.11 -53.83 -10.15
CA ALA A 47 -2.67 -55.18 -9.84
C ALA A 47 -3.80 -56.20 -10.08
N SER A 48 -3.51 -57.34 -10.71
CA SER A 48 -4.12 -58.65 -10.40
C SER A 48 -3.39 -59.81 -11.11
N ALA A 49 -2.81 -60.67 -10.27
CA ALA A 49 -2.79 -62.15 -10.23
C ALA A 49 -2.66 -63.07 -11.49
N SER A 50 -1.79 -64.09 -11.29
CA SER A 50 -1.79 -65.48 -11.80
C SER A 50 -1.36 -65.70 -13.27
N SER A 51 -0.67 -66.76 -13.71
CA SER A 51 -0.19 -68.03 -13.13
C SER A 51 0.94 -68.63 -14.00
N SER A 52 1.90 -69.30 -13.34
CA SER A 52 2.69 -70.49 -13.75
C SER A 52 3.22 -70.70 -15.18
N ARG A 53 4.55 -70.86 -15.32
CA ARG A 53 5.18 -72.18 -15.62
C ARG A 53 6.72 -72.15 -15.55
N SER A 54 7.23 -73.31 -15.19
CA SER A 54 8.59 -73.75 -14.89
C SER A 54 9.66 -73.55 -15.99
N GLY A 55 10.90 -73.29 -15.55
CA GLY A 55 12.09 -73.43 -16.38
C GLY A 55 13.36 -73.16 -15.57
N ARG A 56 13.90 -74.20 -14.94
CA ARG A 56 15.15 -74.21 -14.16
C ARG A 56 16.35 -74.18 -15.12
N SER A 57 17.19 -73.15 -15.03
CA SER A 57 18.59 -73.23 -15.47
C SER A 57 19.45 -72.30 -14.62
N GLU A 58 20.66 -72.77 -14.35
CA GLU A 58 21.61 -72.35 -13.34
C GLU A 58 22.36 -71.06 -13.69
N ARG A 59 22.70 -70.29 -12.63
CA ARG A 59 23.81 -69.33 -12.37
C ARG A 59 24.72 -68.85 -13.54
N PRO A 60 25.28 -67.60 -13.49
CA PRO A 60 25.94 -67.06 -12.29
C PRO A 60 25.71 -65.58 -11.95
N SER A 61 26.15 -65.26 -10.73
CA SER A 61 26.29 -63.95 -10.09
C SER A 61 26.44 -62.74 -11.01
N ALA A 62 25.46 -61.84 -10.97
CA ALA A 62 25.64 -60.44 -11.35
C ALA A 62 25.40 -59.59 -10.10
N SER A 63 26.46 -58.90 -9.69
CA SER A 63 26.51 -57.86 -8.67
C SER A 63 25.31 -56.90 -8.79
N PRO A 64 24.79 -56.33 -7.69
CA PRO A 64 23.76 -55.31 -7.79
C PRO A 64 24.34 -54.12 -8.56
N SER A 65 23.85 -53.93 -9.78
CA SER A 65 24.12 -52.77 -10.62
C SER A 65 23.66 -51.52 -9.85
N VAL A 66 24.61 -50.87 -9.17
CA VAL A 66 24.43 -49.54 -8.59
C VAL A 66 23.97 -48.63 -9.72
N ALA A 67 22.72 -48.19 -9.65
CA ALA A 67 22.19 -47.20 -10.59
C ALA A 67 23.17 -46.01 -10.64
N PRO A 68 23.58 -45.55 -11.84
CA PRO A 68 24.52 -44.45 -11.94
C PRO A 68 23.94 -43.23 -11.21
N THR A 69 24.59 -42.83 -10.13
CA THR A 69 24.31 -41.57 -9.43
C THR A 69 24.32 -40.45 -10.47
N PRO A 70 23.32 -39.56 -10.47
CA PRO A 70 23.29 -38.45 -11.41
C PRO A 70 24.59 -37.65 -11.30
N PRO A 71 25.17 -37.17 -12.42
CA PRO A 71 26.41 -36.43 -12.40
C PRO A 71 26.29 -35.24 -11.45
N ARG A 72 27.25 -35.09 -10.53
CA ARG A 72 27.33 -33.93 -9.63
C ARG A 72 27.36 -32.68 -10.49
N ARG A 73 26.38 -31.79 -10.30
CA ARG A 73 26.37 -30.48 -10.97
C ARG A 73 27.66 -29.75 -10.59
N VAL A 74 28.44 -29.37 -11.59
CA VAL A 74 29.61 -28.51 -11.40
C VAL A 74 29.06 -27.10 -11.14
N LEU A 75 29.37 -26.57 -9.95
CA LEU A 75 29.00 -25.20 -9.60
C LEU A 75 29.79 -24.23 -10.48
N SER A 76 29.14 -23.16 -10.91
CA SER A 76 29.83 -22.02 -11.54
C SER A 76 30.79 -21.37 -10.55
N MET A 77 31.77 -20.61 -11.05
CA MET A 77 32.71 -19.88 -10.19
C MET A 77 32.00 -18.98 -9.16
N LEU A 78 30.89 -18.34 -9.55
CA LEU A 78 30.10 -17.48 -8.67
C LEU A 78 29.37 -18.28 -7.58
N GLU A 79 28.86 -19.47 -7.92
CA GLU A 79 28.20 -20.37 -6.95
C GLU A 79 29.19 -21.08 -6.02
N ALA A 80 30.46 -21.16 -6.40
CA ALA A 80 31.54 -21.74 -5.60
C ALA A 80 32.15 -20.73 -4.60
N LEU A 81 31.76 -19.45 -4.67
CA LEU A 81 32.25 -18.45 -3.73
C LEU A 81 31.75 -18.74 -2.30
N PRO A 82 32.54 -18.36 -1.28
CA PRO A 82 32.05 -18.26 0.08
C PRO A 82 30.77 -17.45 0.15
N ARG A 83 29.84 -17.94 0.96
CA ARG A 83 28.51 -17.36 1.14
C ARG A 83 28.56 -15.87 1.54
N GLU A 84 29.54 -15.46 2.33
CA GLU A 84 29.74 -14.07 2.76
C GLU A 84 30.03 -13.16 1.56
N LEU A 85 30.81 -13.64 0.59
CA LEU A 85 31.09 -12.89 -0.63
C LEU A 85 29.87 -12.83 -1.55
N ILE A 86 29.07 -13.91 -1.62
CA ILE A 86 27.80 -13.90 -2.36
C ILE A 86 26.84 -12.87 -1.76
N GLU A 87 26.70 -12.85 -0.43
CA GLU A 87 25.89 -11.86 0.29
C GLU A 87 26.40 -10.43 0.03
N HIS A 88 27.71 -10.20 0.07
CA HIS A 88 28.30 -8.88 -0.18
C HIS A 88 28.09 -8.41 -1.64
N ILE A 89 28.31 -9.27 -2.63
CA ILE A 89 28.03 -8.98 -4.05
C ILE A 89 26.55 -8.65 -4.25
N PHE A 90 25.67 -9.39 -3.58
CA PHE A 90 24.23 -9.15 -3.65
C PHE A 90 23.85 -7.80 -3.03
N LEU A 91 24.33 -7.49 -1.83
CA LEU A 91 24.03 -6.24 -1.13
C LEU A 91 24.60 -5.02 -1.85
N TYR A 92 25.73 -5.17 -2.53
CA TYR A 92 26.30 -4.13 -3.38
C TYR A 92 25.46 -3.87 -4.65
N SER A 93 24.99 -4.93 -5.30
CA SER A 93 24.26 -4.83 -6.59
C SER A 93 22.75 -4.67 -6.46
N LEU A 94 22.17 -5.08 -5.32
CA LEU A 94 20.73 -5.15 -5.03
C LEU A 94 19.90 -5.83 -6.12
N ASN A 95 20.52 -6.74 -6.89
CA ASN A 95 19.86 -7.38 -8.02
C ASN A 95 19.06 -8.62 -7.58
N LEU A 96 17.75 -8.45 -7.41
CA LEU A 96 16.83 -9.54 -7.01
C LEU A 96 16.68 -10.68 -8.04
N ASN A 97 17.29 -10.56 -9.23
CA ASN A 97 17.39 -11.69 -10.17
C ASN A 97 18.52 -12.66 -9.82
N LEU A 98 19.49 -12.27 -8.99
CA LEU A 98 20.62 -13.12 -8.61
C LEU A 98 20.19 -14.41 -7.89
N PRO A 99 19.30 -14.37 -6.87
CA PRO A 99 18.73 -15.59 -6.30
C PRO A 99 17.97 -16.46 -7.32
N ARG A 100 17.39 -15.86 -8.36
CA ARG A 100 16.60 -16.58 -9.37
C ARG A 100 17.46 -17.30 -10.40
N ALA A 101 18.70 -16.87 -10.58
CA ALA A 101 19.62 -17.45 -11.55
C ALA A 101 20.10 -18.85 -11.15
N SER A 102 20.14 -19.16 -9.85
CA SER A 102 20.61 -20.45 -9.34
C SER A 102 20.01 -20.83 -7.99
N PRO A 103 19.65 -22.12 -7.79
CA PRO A 103 19.28 -22.64 -6.47
C PRO A 103 20.37 -22.47 -5.41
N SER A 104 21.66 -22.54 -5.78
CA SER A 104 22.77 -22.37 -4.84
C SER A 104 22.84 -20.92 -4.34
N LEU A 105 22.74 -19.96 -5.26
CA LEU A 105 22.69 -18.53 -4.93
C LEU A 105 21.43 -18.18 -4.12
N ALA A 106 20.27 -18.75 -4.50
CA ALA A 106 19.06 -18.62 -3.70
C ALA A 106 19.27 -19.11 -2.27
N ALA A 107 19.83 -20.30 -2.07
CA ALA A 107 20.08 -20.84 -0.73
C ALA A 107 21.03 -19.95 0.07
N ALA A 108 22.08 -19.41 -0.55
CA ALA A 108 23.01 -18.50 0.10
C ALA A 108 22.33 -17.18 0.55
N LEU A 109 21.44 -16.64 -0.27
CA LEU A 109 20.79 -15.33 -0.08
C LEU A 109 19.45 -15.40 0.68
N SER A 110 18.88 -16.60 0.87
CA SER A 110 17.59 -16.79 1.54
C SER A 110 17.71 -16.79 3.06
N ARG A 111 18.26 -15.70 3.63
CA ARG A 111 18.47 -15.55 5.07
C ARG A 111 17.75 -14.34 5.62
N GLU A 112 17.31 -14.45 6.87
CA GLU A 112 16.51 -13.40 7.52
C GLU A 112 17.26 -12.07 7.61
N HIS A 113 18.57 -12.06 7.82
CA HIS A 113 19.34 -10.80 7.84
C HIS A 113 19.34 -10.11 6.48
N ILE A 114 19.42 -10.85 5.36
CA ILE A 114 19.32 -10.29 4.00
C ILE A 114 17.93 -9.71 3.77
N TYR A 115 16.86 -10.43 4.15
CA TYR A 115 15.50 -9.93 4.02
C TYR A 115 15.25 -8.66 4.85
N LYS A 116 15.74 -8.64 6.10
CA LYS A 116 15.71 -7.46 6.97
C LYS A 116 16.35 -6.26 6.29
N LEU A 117 17.57 -6.41 5.77
CA LEU A 117 18.30 -5.32 5.13
C LEU A 117 17.57 -4.81 3.89
N LEU A 118 17.08 -5.70 3.04
CA LEU A 118 16.29 -5.31 1.86
C LEU A 118 15.01 -4.54 2.23
N ILE A 119 14.32 -4.96 3.28
CA ILE A 119 13.11 -4.28 3.76
C ILE A 119 13.47 -2.89 4.29
N ILE A 120 14.48 -2.77 5.14
CA ILE A 120 14.91 -1.48 5.68
C ILE A 120 15.33 -0.54 4.54
N LEU A 121 16.16 -1.00 3.60
CA LEU A 121 16.60 -0.20 2.46
C LEU A 121 15.44 0.22 1.54
N ALA A 122 14.44 -0.65 1.36
CA ALA A 122 13.30 -0.35 0.52
C ALA A 122 12.40 0.70 1.16
N PHE A 123 12.18 0.67 2.48
CA PHE A 123 11.09 1.39 3.14
C PHE A 123 11.52 2.51 4.09
N TRP A 124 12.79 2.58 4.48
CA TRP A 124 13.34 3.72 5.21
C TRP A 124 13.79 4.80 4.22
N ASP A 125 13.45 6.06 4.50
CA ASP A 125 13.93 7.19 3.71
C ASP A 125 15.10 7.85 4.40
N ASP A 126 16.21 7.92 3.70
CA ASP A 126 17.39 8.63 4.12
C ASP A 126 18.00 9.23 2.85
N PRO A 127 17.75 10.52 2.56
CA PRO A 127 18.20 11.07 1.30
C PRO A 127 19.73 11.26 1.30
N PRO A 128 20.41 11.16 0.13
CA PRO A 128 21.88 11.17 0.03
C PRO A 128 22.59 12.38 0.64
N ASP A 129 21.92 13.54 0.71
CA ASP A 129 22.50 14.78 1.23
C ASP A 129 22.54 14.83 2.78
N THR A 130 22.16 13.74 3.45
CA THR A 130 22.12 13.66 4.91
C THR A 130 23.47 13.18 5.46
N ASN A 131 24.00 13.91 6.46
CA ASN A 131 25.32 13.74 7.09
C ASN A 131 25.82 12.27 7.13
N PRO A 132 26.95 11.90 6.51
CA PRO A 132 27.21 10.50 6.11
C PRO A 132 27.54 9.52 7.24
N GLY A 133 27.83 9.96 8.47
CA GLY A 133 28.26 9.07 9.55
C GLY A 133 27.22 8.88 10.65
N SER A 134 26.87 7.63 10.95
CA SER A 134 26.21 7.28 12.22
C SER A 134 26.49 5.85 12.60
N GLU A 135 27.23 5.67 13.70
CA GLU A 135 27.59 4.35 14.21
C GLU A 135 26.34 3.47 14.50
N ALA A 136 25.22 4.09 14.89
CA ALA A 136 23.96 3.38 15.10
C ALA A 136 23.36 2.85 13.79
N ILE A 137 23.39 3.66 12.73
CA ILE A 137 22.92 3.27 11.39
C ILE A 137 23.80 2.15 10.84
N ASP A 138 25.12 2.33 10.90
CA ASP A 138 26.10 1.35 10.42
C ASP A 138 25.91 0.00 11.13
N ARG A 139 25.74 0.00 12.46
CA ARG A 139 25.50 -1.21 13.27
C ARG A 139 24.22 -1.94 12.90
N ILE A 140 23.12 -1.22 12.64
CA ILE A 140 21.83 -1.84 12.27
C ILE A 140 21.91 -2.47 10.88
N LEU A 141 22.73 -1.90 9.99
CA LEU A 141 22.81 -2.27 8.58
C LEU A 141 23.96 -3.26 8.27
N VAL A 142 24.83 -3.60 9.21
CA VAL A 142 25.87 -4.64 9.01
C VAL A 142 25.27 -5.93 8.41
N PRO A 143 25.89 -6.53 7.37
CA PRO A 143 27.20 -6.21 6.79
C PRO A 143 27.17 -5.24 5.59
N LEU A 144 26.06 -4.54 5.36
CA LEU A 144 25.95 -3.59 4.25
C LEU A 144 26.85 -2.38 4.49
N ASP A 145 27.72 -2.08 3.51
CA ASP A 145 28.33 -0.76 3.37
C ASP A 145 27.26 0.24 2.90
N TYR A 146 26.59 0.87 3.87
CA TYR A 146 25.35 1.58 3.62
C TYR A 146 25.59 2.86 2.80
N LYS A 147 24.86 2.95 1.70
CA LYS A 147 24.79 4.16 0.85
C LYS A 147 23.33 4.54 0.68
N PRO A 148 22.95 5.78 0.99
CA PRO A 148 21.57 6.20 0.85
C PRO A 148 21.11 6.12 -0.61
N LEU A 149 19.88 5.65 -0.83
CA LEU A 149 19.30 5.48 -2.16
C LEU A 149 18.60 6.74 -2.63
N THR A 150 18.64 7.02 -3.94
CA THR A 150 17.77 8.05 -4.52
C THR A 150 16.30 7.61 -4.49
N LEU A 151 15.38 8.56 -4.64
CA LEU A 151 13.94 8.28 -4.69
C LEU A 151 13.60 7.22 -5.75
N ASP A 152 14.18 7.33 -6.95
CA ASP A 152 13.93 6.40 -8.06
C ASP A 152 14.50 5.00 -7.79
N GLN A 153 15.71 4.93 -7.23
CA GLN A 153 16.33 3.65 -6.85
C GLN A 153 15.49 2.93 -5.79
N ARG A 154 15.02 3.67 -4.79
CA ARG A 154 14.15 3.14 -3.73
C ARG A 154 12.79 2.72 -4.26
N ALA A 155 12.16 3.51 -5.12
CA ALA A 155 10.90 3.16 -5.76
C ALA A 155 11.02 1.85 -6.55
N LYS A 156 12.14 1.70 -7.29
CA LYS A 156 12.44 0.46 -8.02
C LYS A 156 12.65 -0.72 -7.08
N LEU A 157 13.40 -0.53 -6.00
CA LEU A 157 13.64 -1.57 -4.99
C LEU A 157 12.35 -2.00 -4.30
N GLN A 158 11.48 -1.06 -3.88
CA GLN A 158 10.17 -1.38 -3.29
C GLN A 158 9.33 -2.26 -4.24
N GLN A 159 9.25 -1.88 -5.51
CA GLN A 159 8.50 -2.65 -6.52
C GLN A 159 9.03 -4.08 -6.65
N ASP A 160 10.35 -4.25 -6.67
CA ASP A 160 10.97 -5.56 -6.82
C ASP A 160 10.86 -6.40 -5.53
N VAL A 161 10.96 -5.78 -4.35
CA VAL A 161 10.76 -6.42 -3.04
C VAL A 161 9.31 -6.91 -2.90
N PHE A 162 8.31 -6.10 -3.22
CA PHE A 162 6.88 -6.51 -3.15
C PHE A 162 6.51 -7.67 -4.10
N ARG A 163 7.29 -7.89 -5.16
CA ARG A 163 7.12 -9.04 -6.08
C ARG A 163 7.75 -10.32 -5.56
N CYS A 164 8.57 -10.24 -4.51
CA CYS A 164 9.25 -11.40 -3.96
C CYS A 164 8.38 -12.12 -2.93
N ARG A 165 8.37 -13.46 -3.00
CA ARG A 165 7.62 -14.30 -2.06
C ARG A 165 8.08 -14.16 -0.61
N PHE A 166 9.32 -13.70 -0.39
CA PHE A 166 9.81 -13.48 0.96
C PHE A 166 9.21 -12.21 1.59
N CYS A 167 8.69 -11.27 0.80
CA CYS A 167 8.10 -10.03 1.31
C CYS A 167 6.69 -10.33 1.84
N THR A 168 6.64 -10.69 3.12
CA THR A 168 5.42 -11.01 3.85
C THR A 168 5.09 -9.89 4.83
N LEU A 169 3.81 -9.78 5.20
CA LEU A 169 3.31 -8.89 6.25
C LEU A 169 4.19 -8.90 7.51
N ASP A 170 4.45 -10.09 8.08
CA ASP A 170 5.20 -10.21 9.34
C ASP A 170 6.63 -9.68 9.23
N ARG A 171 7.37 -10.07 8.18
CA ARG A 171 8.73 -9.57 7.97
C ARG A 171 8.78 -8.05 7.80
N VAL A 172 7.86 -7.45 7.04
CA VAL A 172 7.82 -5.99 6.88
C VAL A 172 7.51 -5.33 8.22
N ARG A 173 6.47 -5.82 8.91
CA ARG A 173 6.04 -5.35 10.23
C ARG A 173 7.16 -5.39 11.26
N GLU A 174 7.93 -6.47 11.31
CA GLU A 174 9.03 -6.65 12.26
C GLU A 174 10.18 -5.65 12.07
N GLN A 175 10.32 -5.06 10.87
CA GLN A 175 11.34 -4.04 10.61
C GLN A 175 10.86 -2.61 10.87
N ILE A 176 9.56 -2.37 11.05
CA ILE A 176 9.01 -1.03 11.32
C ILE A 176 9.66 -0.37 12.54
N PRO A 177 9.87 -1.07 13.69
CA PRO A 177 10.60 -0.48 14.81
C PRO A 177 12.03 -0.05 14.46
N ASN A 178 12.74 -0.85 13.66
CA ASN A 178 14.11 -0.53 13.26
C ASN A 178 14.14 0.72 12.37
N MET A 179 13.22 0.86 11.41
CA MET A 179 13.12 2.05 10.57
C MET A 179 12.78 3.30 11.39
N MET A 180 11.89 3.19 12.38
CA MET A 180 11.58 4.30 13.28
C MET A 180 12.78 4.70 14.16
N ILE A 181 13.51 3.72 14.72
CA ILE A 181 14.73 3.96 15.48
C ILE A 181 15.79 4.65 14.61
N LEU A 182 15.96 4.22 13.36
CA LEU A 182 16.85 4.86 12.40
C LEU A 182 16.44 6.31 12.12
N THR A 183 15.15 6.58 11.94
CA THR A 183 14.59 7.95 11.79
C THR A 183 14.91 8.82 13.01
N ILE A 184 14.74 8.30 14.24
CA ILE A 184 15.07 9.02 15.49
C ILE A 184 16.58 9.31 15.55
N HIS A 185 17.42 8.32 15.28
CA HIS A 185 18.87 8.53 15.24
C HIS A 185 19.21 9.62 14.22
N ARG A 186 18.62 9.56 13.02
CA ARG A 186 18.94 10.46 11.93
C ARG A 186 18.52 11.90 12.18
N HIS A 187 17.28 12.11 12.62
CA HIS A 187 16.67 13.43 12.67
C HIS A 187 16.66 14.06 14.06
N TRP A 188 16.95 13.30 15.11
CA TRP A 188 16.98 13.79 16.48
C TRP A 188 18.39 13.71 17.08
N ILE A 189 18.93 12.49 17.22
CA ILE A 189 20.21 12.28 17.94
C ILE A 189 21.39 12.85 17.15
N ASN A 190 21.52 12.45 15.88
CA ASN A 190 22.60 12.92 14.99
C ASN A 190 22.44 14.40 14.61
N ALA A 191 21.24 14.98 14.81
CA ALA A 191 21.00 16.41 14.65
C ALA A 191 21.55 17.23 15.82
N GLY A 192 22.07 16.59 16.88
CA GLY A 192 22.66 17.27 18.03
C GLY A 192 21.63 17.81 19.03
N MET A 193 20.44 17.20 19.07
CA MET A 193 19.41 17.58 20.04
C MET A 193 19.82 17.17 21.45
N VAL A 194 19.81 18.14 22.36
CA VAL A 194 20.13 17.96 23.77
C VAL A 194 18.83 17.98 24.57
N MET A 195 18.59 16.91 25.33
CA MET A 195 17.40 16.74 26.16
C MET A 195 17.79 16.55 27.62
N GLU A 196 16.82 16.74 28.52
CA GLU A 196 17.03 16.51 29.94
C GLU A 196 17.35 15.03 30.24
N PRO A 197 18.13 14.70 31.28
CA PRO A 197 18.57 13.33 31.55
C PRO A 197 17.44 12.31 31.69
N ASP A 198 16.30 12.71 32.24
CA ASP A 198 15.15 11.82 32.41
C ASP A 198 14.41 11.58 31.08
N GLN A 199 14.35 12.59 30.21
CA GLN A 199 13.82 12.45 28.86
C GLN A 199 14.74 11.59 27.98
N GLN A 200 16.06 11.75 28.13
CA GLN A 200 17.06 10.90 27.48
C GLN A 200 16.87 9.43 27.88
N LYS A 201 16.77 9.14 29.17
CA LYS A 201 16.51 7.76 29.66
C LYS A 201 15.18 7.22 29.17
N ALA A 202 14.15 8.06 29.09
CA ALA A 202 12.85 7.65 28.55
C ALA A 202 12.96 7.28 27.08
N LEU A 203 13.62 8.11 26.26
CA LEU A 203 13.89 7.84 24.85
C LEU A 203 14.71 6.56 24.66
N GLU A 204 15.73 6.34 25.49
CA GLU A 204 16.53 5.11 25.47
C GLU A 204 15.67 3.87 25.76
N ARG A 205 14.83 3.90 26.79
CA ARG A 205 13.88 2.81 27.08
C ARG A 205 12.91 2.55 25.93
N PHE A 206 12.48 3.63 25.26
CA PHE A 206 11.63 3.54 24.07
C PHE A 206 12.35 2.87 22.91
N MET A 207 13.57 3.30 22.58
CA MET A 207 14.41 2.72 21.50
C MET A 207 14.81 1.27 21.81
N GLU A 208 15.00 0.93 23.08
CA GLU A 208 15.20 -0.45 23.55
C GLU A 208 13.89 -1.28 23.50
N ARG A 209 12.76 -0.69 23.10
CA ARG A 209 11.44 -1.31 23.03
C ARG A 209 10.96 -1.85 24.37
N LYS A 210 11.36 -1.21 25.47
CA LYS A 210 10.91 -1.51 26.84
C LYS A 210 9.70 -0.66 27.27
N SER A 211 9.32 0.32 26.46
CA SER A 211 8.20 1.22 26.69
C SER A 211 7.61 1.69 25.36
N ASP A 212 6.30 1.92 25.32
CA ASP A 212 5.54 2.57 24.26
C ASP A 212 4.94 3.92 24.71
N ILE A 213 5.25 4.35 25.94
CA ILE A 213 4.61 5.49 26.64
C ILE A 213 5.21 6.84 26.24
N VAL A 214 6.39 6.86 25.61
CA VAL A 214 7.09 8.10 25.29
C VAL A 214 6.45 8.74 24.06
N HIS A 215 5.52 9.65 24.32
CA HIS A 215 4.81 10.36 23.26
C HIS A 215 5.41 11.72 22.94
N GLU A 216 6.07 12.39 23.90
CA GLU A 216 6.56 13.77 23.74
C GLU A 216 7.89 13.96 24.49
N ILE A 217 8.93 14.40 23.77
CA ILE A 217 10.26 14.70 24.31
C ILE A 217 10.63 16.13 23.93
N GLN A 218 11.03 16.93 24.91
CA GLN A 218 11.50 18.29 24.66
C GLN A 218 13.02 18.27 24.49
N ALA A 219 13.53 19.08 23.58
CA ALA A 219 14.97 19.27 23.41
C ALA A 219 15.32 20.67 22.91
N LYS A 220 16.60 21.01 23.07
CA LYS A 220 17.23 22.18 22.49
C LYS A 220 18.37 21.73 21.58
N GLY A 221 18.48 22.34 20.40
CA GLY A 221 19.51 21.95 19.45
C GLY A 221 19.69 22.97 18.33
N PRO A 222 20.63 22.72 17.41
CA PRO A 222 20.86 23.63 16.30
C PRO A 222 19.62 23.75 15.39
N PRO A 223 19.54 24.82 14.57
CA PRO A 223 18.51 24.93 13.54
C PRO A 223 18.60 23.74 12.58
N ILE A 224 17.51 23.00 12.41
CA ILE A 224 17.45 21.92 11.42
C ILE A 224 17.28 22.56 10.04
N LYS A 225 18.38 22.73 9.32
CA LYS A 225 18.42 23.42 8.01
C LYS A 225 17.51 22.81 6.94
N ARG A 226 17.19 21.52 7.05
CA ARG A 226 16.36 20.80 6.08
C ARG A 226 14.84 21.01 6.28
N LEU A 227 14.41 21.36 7.50
CA LEU A 227 13.00 21.59 7.81
C LEU A 227 12.38 22.66 6.87
N PRO A 228 13.03 23.82 6.68
CA PRO A 228 12.60 24.82 5.70
C PRO A 228 12.67 24.38 4.23
N GLU A 229 13.71 23.64 3.83
CA GLU A 229 13.88 23.16 2.45
C GLU A 229 12.78 22.18 2.04
N MET A 230 12.35 21.32 2.97
CA MET A 230 11.24 20.39 2.76
C MET A 230 9.89 21.10 2.61
N ILE A 231 9.70 22.23 3.28
CA ILE A 231 8.43 22.97 3.30
C ILE A 231 8.38 24.02 2.17
N GLY A 232 9.54 24.49 1.68
CA GLY A 232 9.63 25.48 0.60
C GLY A 232 9.14 26.88 0.97
N ASN A 233 9.00 27.19 2.27
CA ASN A 233 8.46 28.48 2.72
C ASN A 233 9.59 29.50 2.98
N PRO A 234 9.62 30.64 2.25
CA PRO A 234 10.68 31.64 2.36
C PRO A 234 10.83 32.25 3.76
N GLU A 235 9.72 32.43 4.48
CA GLU A 235 9.73 33.00 5.83
C GLU A 235 10.33 32.02 6.85
N MET A 236 10.19 30.73 6.58
CA MET A 236 10.79 29.67 7.42
C MET A 236 12.28 29.52 7.16
N LEU A 237 12.71 29.72 5.91
CA LEU A 237 14.13 29.84 5.58
C LEU A 237 14.78 30.98 6.39
N ARG A 238 14.11 32.13 6.49
CA ARG A 238 14.58 33.26 7.31
C ARG A 238 14.70 32.89 8.79
N ARG A 239 13.70 32.20 9.35
CA ARG A 239 13.72 31.76 10.76
C ARG A 239 14.78 30.70 11.04
N ALA A 240 15.07 29.80 10.11
CA ALA A 240 16.13 28.81 10.27
C ALA A 240 17.54 29.40 10.25
N ASN A 241 17.71 30.59 9.67
CA ASN A 241 18.96 31.34 9.73
C ASN A 241 19.17 32.07 11.06
N ILE A 242 18.19 32.07 11.97
CA ILE A 242 18.34 32.66 13.30
C ILE A 242 19.33 31.81 14.12
N PRO A 243 20.46 32.38 14.56
CA PRO A 243 21.43 31.67 15.39
C PRO A 243 20.83 31.32 16.75
N GLY A 244 21.07 30.12 17.23
CA GLY A 244 20.77 29.74 18.60
C GLY A 244 20.36 28.29 18.75
N PRO A 245 20.26 27.79 19.99
CA PRO A 245 19.50 26.58 20.24
C PRO A 245 18.03 26.89 19.97
N HIS A 246 17.44 26.21 18.99
CA HIS A 246 16.01 26.22 18.75
C HIS A 246 15.34 25.21 19.68
N GLU A 247 14.09 25.49 20.04
CA GLU A 247 13.30 24.60 20.87
C GLU A 247 12.50 23.64 20.00
N TYR A 248 12.64 22.35 20.30
CA TYR A 248 12.00 21.27 19.58
C TYR A 248 11.25 20.34 20.51
N GLU A 249 10.22 19.73 19.94
CA GLU A 249 9.46 18.65 20.53
C GLU A 249 9.44 17.47 19.56
N LEU A 250 9.90 16.32 20.03
CA LEU A 250 9.81 15.04 19.32
C LEU A 250 8.54 14.34 19.79
N CYS A 251 7.58 14.17 18.88
CA CYS A 251 6.39 13.39 19.13
C CYS A 251 6.52 12.01 18.44
N ILE A 252 6.29 10.94 19.19
CA ILE A 252 6.42 9.58 18.65
C ILE A 252 5.10 8.84 18.77
N ASN A 253 4.61 8.36 17.62
CA ASN A 253 3.49 7.44 17.56
C ASN A 253 3.99 6.05 17.13
N PRO A 254 4.17 5.12 18.09
CA PRO A 254 4.83 3.85 17.84
C PRO A 254 4.24 3.11 16.64
N MET A 255 5.11 2.55 15.80
CA MET A 255 4.76 1.86 14.53
C MET A 255 4.14 2.74 13.43
N MET A 256 3.75 3.99 13.68
CA MET A 256 3.04 4.81 12.71
C MET A 256 3.89 5.96 12.18
N LEU A 257 4.39 6.84 13.05
CA LEU A 257 5.12 8.03 12.62
C LEU A 257 5.99 8.63 13.72
N THR A 258 6.90 9.49 13.31
CA THR A 258 7.70 10.37 14.16
C THR A 258 7.53 11.80 13.69
N GLU A 259 7.19 12.72 14.59
CA GLU A 259 7.03 14.14 14.31
C GLU A 259 8.11 14.92 15.05
N ILE A 260 8.69 15.93 14.39
CA ILE A 260 9.49 16.96 15.05
C ILE A 260 8.79 18.29 14.87
N ARG A 261 8.40 18.89 15.99
CA ARG A 261 7.76 20.20 16.07
C ARG A 261 8.80 21.22 16.51
N SER A 262 9.06 22.23 15.69
CA SER A 262 9.90 23.35 16.08
C SER A 262 9.04 24.47 16.63
N LYS A 263 9.19 24.79 17.91
CA LYS A 263 8.49 25.93 18.53
C LYS A 263 9.02 27.25 18.01
N THR A 264 10.34 27.32 17.78
CA THR A 264 11.02 28.51 17.26
C THR A 264 10.61 28.83 15.83
N MET A 265 10.51 27.82 14.96
CA MET A 265 10.12 28.04 13.56
C MET A 265 8.59 28.05 13.38
N GLY A 266 7.84 27.36 14.24
CA GLY A 266 6.41 27.12 14.05
C GLY A 266 6.13 26.05 12.98
N THR A 267 7.03 25.06 12.86
CA THR A 267 6.97 23.99 11.85
C THR A 267 6.74 22.63 12.49
N ILE A 268 6.11 21.74 11.72
CA ILE A 268 6.00 20.33 12.02
C ILE A 268 6.50 19.56 10.81
N VAL A 269 7.44 18.65 11.00
CA VAL A 269 7.80 17.66 9.99
C VAL A 269 7.47 16.28 10.50
N THR A 270 6.83 15.50 9.64
CA THR A 270 6.34 14.16 9.94
C THR A 270 7.11 13.17 9.09
N TRP A 271 7.64 12.13 9.71
CA TRP A 271 8.23 10.98 9.05
C TRP A 271 7.35 9.75 9.32
N PRO A 272 6.73 9.16 8.29
CA PRO A 272 6.03 7.90 8.46
C PRO A 272 7.01 6.78 8.81
N ALA A 273 6.54 5.76 9.52
CA ALA A 273 7.35 4.62 9.88
C ALA A 273 7.71 3.75 8.66
N ILE A 274 6.88 3.77 7.61
CA ILE A 274 7.16 3.23 6.28
C ILE A 274 7.04 4.35 5.25
N GLN A 275 8.12 4.66 4.55
CA GLN A 275 8.10 5.64 3.46
C GLN A 275 7.70 4.96 2.14
N LEU A 276 6.41 4.69 1.97
CA LEU A 276 5.86 3.99 0.81
C LEU A 276 5.76 4.91 -0.40
N VAL A 277 6.45 4.58 -1.49
CA VAL A 277 6.39 5.38 -2.73
C VAL A 277 5.17 5.00 -3.56
N HIS A 278 4.87 3.70 -3.66
CA HIS A 278 3.73 3.19 -4.43
C HIS A 278 3.03 2.07 -3.68
N PHE A 279 1.69 2.07 -3.67
CA PHE A 279 0.96 0.87 -3.30
C PHE A 279 1.24 -0.25 -4.31
N PRO A 280 1.63 -1.46 -3.87
CA PRO A 280 2.00 -2.55 -4.76
C PRO A 280 0.80 -3.08 -5.55
N PRO A 281 0.81 -3.02 -6.89
CA PRO A 281 -0.34 -3.41 -7.72
C PRO A 281 -0.76 -4.88 -7.56
N ASN A 282 0.14 -5.76 -7.13
CA ASN A 282 -0.18 -7.17 -6.86
C ASN A 282 -0.97 -7.37 -5.55
N LEU A 283 -0.75 -6.54 -4.53
CA LEU A 283 -1.58 -6.59 -3.32
C LEU A 283 -2.94 -5.93 -3.56
N LEU A 284 -2.97 -4.81 -4.32
CA LEU A 284 -4.21 -4.12 -4.67
C LEU A 284 -5.19 -5.00 -5.46
N ARG A 285 -4.69 -5.87 -6.36
CA ARG A 285 -5.54 -6.79 -7.15
C ARG A 285 -6.04 -8.01 -6.38
N GLY A 286 -5.44 -8.32 -5.22
CA GLY A 286 -5.63 -9.59 -4.51
C GLY A 286 -5.09 -10.81 -5.26
N GLY A 287 -5.01 -11.94 -4.54
CA GLY A 287 -4.57 -13.22 -5.07
C GLY A 287 -5.55 -13.85 -6.08
N ARG A 288 -5.27 -15.08 -6.51
CA ARG A 288 -6.14 -15.81 -7.47
C ARG A 288 -7.56 -15.98 -6.94
N ASP A 289 -7.68 -16.26 -5.64
CA ASP A 289 -8.94 -16.66 -5.00
C ASP A 289 -9.61 -15.50 -4.22
N GLY A 290 -9.18 -14.25 -4.45
CA GLY A 290 -9.64 -13.10 -3.67
C GLY A 290 -8.54 -12.53 -2.78
N PHE A 291 -8.97 -11.90 -1.70
CA PHE A 291 -8.09 -11.39 -0.65
C PHE A 291 -8.16 -12.32 0.56
N SER A 292 -7.01 -12.78 1.02
CA SER A 292 -6.91 -13.41 2.33
C SER A 292 -6.97 -12.36 3.44
N PRO A 293 -7.29 -12.75 4.70
CA PRO A 293 -7.19 -11.83 5.83
C PRO A 293 -5.81 -11.18 5.96
N ALA A 294 -4.75 -11.92 5.66
CA ALA A 294 -3.37 -11.41 5.68
C ALA A 294 -3.12 -10.36 4.59
N ASP A 295 -3.74 -10.48 3.40
CA ASP A 295 -3.63 -9.47 2.34
C ASP A 295 -4.27 -8.14 2.78
N VAL A 296 -5.46 -8.22 3.38
CA VAL A 296 -6.18 -7.04 3.90
C VAL A 296 -5.40 -6.39 5.04
N GLU A 297 -4.91 -7.19 5.99
CA GLU A 297 -4.09 -6.70 7.10
C GLU A 297 -2.79 -6.07 6.60
N PHE A 298 -2.19 -6.59 5.52
CA PHE A 298 -1.00 -6.01 4.92
C PHE A 298 -1.30 -4.67 4.26
N LEU A 299 -2.40 -4.56 3.50
CA LEU A 299 -2.83 -3.28 2.94
C LEU A 299 -3.13 -2.24 4.02
N GLU A 300 -3.82 -2.63 5.10
CA GLU A 300 -4.09 -1.72 6.22
C GLU A 300 -2.82 -1.29 6.97
N MET A 301 -1.91 -2.23 7.24
CA MET A 301 -0.62 -1.88 7.84
C MET A 301 0.13 -0.90 6.94
N LEU A 302 0.23 -1.16 5.63
CA LEU A 302 0.90 -0.25 4.71
C LEU A 302 0.25 1.12 4.74
N ARG A 303 -1.08 1.20 4.64
CA ARG A 303 -1.82 2.46 4.71
C ARG A 303 -1.51 3.23 5.99
N VAL A 304 -1.70 2.61 7.15
CA VAL A 304 -1.52 3.29 8.45
C VAL A 304 -0.06 3.71 8.69
N THR A 305 0.89 2.81 8.44
CA THR A 305 2.30 3.05 8.76
C THR A 305 3.03 3.93 7.75
N SER A 306 2.42 4.16 6.58
CA SER A 306 2.85 5.17 5.62
C SER A 306 2.16 6.52 5.81
N ASN A 307 1.45 6.72 6.94
CA ASN A 307 0.71 7.94 7.26
C ASN A 307 -0.39 8.27 6.23
N ASN A 308 -0.90 7.25 5.53
CA ASN A 308 -2.09 7.35 4.69
C ASN A 308 -3.36 7.23 5.56
N THR A 309 -3.46 8.10 6.56
CA THR A 309 -4.58 8.16 7.53
C THR A 309 -5.31 9.49 7.45
N ALA A 310 -6.50 9.59 8.07
CA ALA A 310 -7.20 10.85 8.12
C ALA A 310 -6.36 11.94 8.81
N PRO A 311 -6.39 13.19 8.30
CA PRO A 311 -5.78 14.31 8.96
C PRO A 311 -6.48 14.57 10.31
N PRO A 312 -5.80 15.21 11.28
CA PRO A 312 -6.42 15.60 12.53
C PRO A 312 -7.66 16.48 12.31
N PRO A 313 -8.69 16.40 13.18
CA PRO A 313 -9.86 17.26 13.09
C PRO A 313 -9.48 18.74 13.00
N GLY A 314 -10.06 19.46 12.03
CA GLY A 314 -9.80 20.89 11.81
C GLY A 314 -8.51 21.21 11.04
N SER A 315 -7.72 20.22 10.63
CA SER A 315 -6.62 20.43 9.69
C SER A 315 -7.14 20.42 8.24
N PRO A 316 -6.56 21.23 7.34
CA PRO A 316 -6.89 21.15 5.92
C PRO A 316 -6.63 19.72 5.40
N LEU A 317 -7.43 19.30 4.42
CA LEU A 317 -7.35 18.04 3.70
C LEU A 317 -6.06 17.98 2.85
N SER A 318 -4.91 17.96 3.51
CA SER A 318 -3.60 17.85 2.88
C SER A 318 -3.05 16.44 3.12
N PRO A 319 -2.71 15.69 2.05
CA PRO A 319 -2.07 14.40 2.23
C PRO A 319 -0.74 14.62 2.94
N SER A 320 -0.54 13.91 4.05
CA SER A 320 0.75 13.90 4.75
C SER A 320 1.77 12.97 4.06
N THR A 321 1.44 12.45 2.87
CA THR A 321 2.21 11.43 2.14
C THR A 321 2.39 11.81 0.67
N SER A 322 3.45 11.30 0.05
CA SER A 322 3.72 11.37 -1.38
C SER A 322 3.44 10.04 -2.10
N THR A 323 2.69 9.14 -1.45
CA THR A 323 2.42 7.79 -1.95
C THR A 323 1.53 7.84 -3.18
N ARG A 324 1.93 7.12 -4.23
CA ARG A 324 1.20 7.02 -5.50
C ARG A 324 0.40 5.71 -5.58
N LEU A 325 -0.65 5.74 -6.40
CA LEU A 325 -1.60 4.65 -6.56
C LEU A 325 -1.77 4.22 -8.02
N ASP A 326 -1.69 2.91 -8.29
CA ASP A 326 -2.19 2.33 -9.55
C ASP A 326 -3.70 2.13 -9.42
N ARG A 327 -4.46 3.16 -9.81
CA ARG A 327 -5.92 3.17 -9.69
C ARG A 327 -6.60 2.06 -10.48
N THR A 328 -6.00 1.62 -11.59
CA THR A 328 -6.52 0.52 -12.40
C THR A 328 -6.42 -0.80 -11.63
N ALA A 329 -5.24 -1.09 -11.07
CA ALA A 329 -5.04 -2.26 -10.22
C ALA A 329 -5.96 -2.27 -8.99
N LEU A 330 -6.21 -1.10 -8.40
CA LEU A 330 -7.13 -0.94 -7.28
C LEU A 330 -8.56 -1.32 -7.68
N HIS A 331 -9.10 -0.79 -8.79
CA HIS A 331 -10.49 -1.07 -9.20
C HIS A 331 -10.69 -2.50 -9.73
N GLU A 332 -9.65 -3.12 -10.29
CA GLU A 332 -9.62 -4.57 -10.50
C GLU A 332 -9.76 -5.33 -9.17
N GLY A 333 -9.07 -4.86 -8.13
CA GLY A 333 -9.18 -5.34 -6.75
C GLY A 333 -10.59 -5.17 -6.17
N VAL A 334 -11.19 -3.99 -6.32
CA VAL A 334 -12.57 -3.70 -5.88
C VAL A 334 -13.56 -4.67 -6.50
N THR A 335 -13.48 -4.86 -7.83
CA THR A 335 -14.31 -5.82 -8.56
C THR A 335 -14.14 -7.24 -8.00
N LYS A 336 -12.90 -7.65 -7.71
CA LYS A 336 -12.62 -8.97 -7.12
C LYS A 336 -13.15 -9.08 -5.69
N ALA A 337 -13.01 -8.04 -4.87
CA ALA A 337 -13.52 -8.00 -3.50
C ALA A 337 -15.05 -8.14 -3.46
N ILE A 338 -15.76 -7.45 -4.36
CA ILE A 338 -17.22 -7.58 -4.55
C ILE A 338 -17.58 -9.03 -4.90
N ARG A 339 -16.95 -9.60 -5.93
CA ARG A 339 -17.24 -10.97 -6.41
C ARG A 339 -16.92 -12.06 -5.38
N THR A 340 -15.99 -11.80 -4.46
CA THR A 340 -15.60 -12.74 -3.40
C THR A 340 -16.24 -12.41 -2.05
N LEU A 341 -17.18 -11.47 -2.01
CA LEU A 341 -17.88 -11.02 -0.80
C LEU A 341 -16.93 -10.60 0.33
N ASN A 342 -15.75 -10.06 -0.01
CA ASN A 342 -14.74 -9.65 0.95
C ASN A 342 -14.91 -8.17 1.31
N PHE A 343 -15.78 -7.92 2.30
CA PHE A 343 -16.08 -6.58 2.81
C PHE A 343 -14.86 -5.84 3.34
N ALA A 344 -13.97 -6.55 4.05
CA ALA A 344 -12.79 -5.93 4.65
C ALA A 344 -11.81 -5.43 3.57
N ALA A 345 -11.58 -6.23 2.54
CA ALA A 345 -10.77 -5.81 1.39
C ALA A 345 -11.41 -4.62 0.67
N LEU A 346 -12.73 -4.67 0.44
CA LEU A 346 -13.47 -3.60 -0.23
C LEU A 346 -13.32 -2.27 0.51
N GLU A 347 -13.51 -2.29 1.82
CA GLU A 347 -13.40 -1.11 2.68
C GLU A 347 -11.96 -0.55 2.68
N THR A 348 -10.95 -1.40 2.86
CA THR A 348 -9.53 -0.97 2.83
C THR A 348 -9.14 -0.39 1.47
N LEU A 349 -9.61 -0.97 0.36
CA LEU A 349 -9.33 -0.42 -0.97
C LEU A 349 -9.97 0.97 -1.15
N PHE A 350 -11.20 1.18 -0.70
CA PHE A 350 -11.81 2.52 -0.76
C PHE A 350 -11.15 3.53 0.16
N LYS A 351 -10.69 3.13 1.36
CA LYS A 351 -9.86 4.00 2.21
C LYS A 351 -8.61 4.47 1.48
N ILE A 352 -7.97 3.59 0.69
CA ILE A 352 -6.77 3.93 -0.08
C ILE A 352 -7.13 4.82 -1.29
N ASP A 353 -8.15 4.47 -2.08
CA ASP A 353 -8.56 5.23 -3.27
C ASP A 353 -9.04 6.63 -2.90
N GLU A 354 -9.95 6.72 -1.92
CA GLU A 354 -10.55 7.99 -1.53
C GLU A 354 -9.51 8.91 -0.90
N LEU A 355 -8.66 8.40 -0.01
CA LEU A 355 -7.58 9.22 0.55
C LEU A 355 -6.69 9.78 -0.56
N ILE A 356 -6.12 8.94 -1.41
CA ILE A 356 -5.12 9.41 -2.40
C ILE A 356 -5.79 10.27 -3.48
N CYS A 357 -6.86 9.80 -4.10
CA CYS A 357 -7.44 10.47 -5.26
C CYS A 357 -8.31 11.67 -4.89
N ARG A 358 -9.05 11.64 -3.77
CA ARG A 358 -9.80 12.83 -3.33
C ARG A 358 -8.83 13.94 -2.92
N PHE A 359 -7.69 13.61 -2.32
CA PHE A 359 -6.65 14.60 -2.03
C PHE A 359 -5.96 15.15 -3.29
N GLU A 360 -5.67 14.31 -4.29
CA GLU A 360 -5.12 14.79 -5.57
C GLU A 360 -6.05 15.82 -6.23
N VAL A 361 -7.36 15.55 -6.21
CA VAL A 361 -8.40 16.48 -6.65
C VAL A 361 -8.32 17.83 -5.93
N TYR A 362 -8.15 17.84 -4.60
CA TYR A 362 -8.04 19.10 -3.85
C TYR A 362 -6.77 19.90 -4.18
N ARG A 363 -5.72 19.25 -4.69
CA ARG A 363 -4.47 19.91 -5.06
C ARG A 363 -4.51 20.52 -6.45
N THR A 364 -5.31 19.96 -7.35
CA THR A 364 -5.55 20.54 -8.66
C THR A 364 -6.60 21.64 -8.50
N GLU A 365 -6.32 22.87 -8.92
CA GLU A 365 -7.31 23.96 -8.92
C GLU A 365 -8.51 23.67 -9.84
N ASP A 366 -8.45 22.58 -10.60
CA ASP A 366 -9.58 21.99 -11.31
C ASP A 366 -10.55 21.35 -10.30
N SER A 367 -11.75 21.93 -10.17
CA SER A 367 -12.86 21.44 -9.33
C SER A 367 -13.44 20.11 -9.83
N VAL A 368 -12.62 19.07 -9.86
CA VAL A 368 -13.00 17.75 -10.36
C VAL A 368 -13.58 16.93 -9.21
N LEU A 369 -14.87 16.64 -9.22
CA LEU A 369 -15.49 15.75 -8.24
C LEU A 369 -14.78 14.38 -8.19
N TYR A 370 -14.45 13.92 -6.98
CA TYR A 370 -13.94 12.55 -6.79
C TYR A 370 -15.03 11.54 -7.15
N MET A 371 -14.73 10.63 -8.09
CA MET A 371 -15.61 9.55 -8.51
C MET A 371 -14.81 8.28 -8.80
N PHE A 372 -15.41 7.12 -8.57
CA PHE A 372 -14.91 5.81 -8.99
C PHE A 372 -15.79 5.20 -10.11
N PRO A 373 -15.34 4.13 -10.80
CA PRO A 373 -16.13 3.52 -11.88
C PRO A 373 -17.52 3.05 -11.42
N SER A 374 -18.56 3.57 -12.07
CA SER A 374 -19.97 3.25 -11.77
C SER A 374 -20.32 1.77 -11.98
N ASP A 375 -19.55 1.05 -12.80
CA ASP A 375 -19.66 -0.40 -13.03
C ASP A 375 -19.56 -1.23 -11.75
N HIS A 376 -18.97 -0.70 -10.68
CA HIS A 376 -18.93 -1.38 -9.38
C HIS A 376 -20.32 -1.55 -8.78
N TYR A 377 -21.20 -0.55 -8.91
CA TYR A 377 -22.60 -0.65 -8.47
C TYR A 377 -23.35 -1.72 -9.25
N LEU A 378 -23.18 -1.74 -10.58
CA LEU A 378 -23.79 -2.75 -11.45
C LEU A 378 -23.23 -4.15 -11.18
N THR A 379 -21.97 -4.25 -10.77
CA THR A 379 -21.39 -5.55 -10.38
C THR A 379 -22.05 -6.08 -9.11
N VAL A 380 -22.40 -5.22 -8.16
CA VAL A 380 -23.15 -5.60 -6.97
C VAL A 380 -24.57 -6.04 -7.33
N THR A 381 -25.33 -5.28 -8.11
CA THR A 381 -26.72 -5.63 -8.47
C THR A 381 -26.85 -6.97 -9.18
N ARG A 382 -25.83 -7.36 -9.96
CA ARG A 382 -25.78 -8.64 -10.70
C ARG A 382 -25.27 -9.82 -9.89
N LEU A 383 -24.79 -9.59 -8.67
CA LEU A 383 -24.15 -10.62 -7.86
C LEU A 383 -25.21 -11.58 -7.29
N ALA A 384 -25.11 -12.85 -7.66
CA ALA A 384 -25.95 -13.91 -7.10
C ALA A 384 -25.49 -14.28 -5.68
N CYS A 385 -25.95 -13.52 -4.67
CA CYS A 385 -25.71 -13.76 -3.25
C CYS A 385 -26.96 -13.48 -2.41
N ASP A 386 -26.88 -13.66 -1.09
CA ASP A 386 -27.96 -13.29 -0.20
C ASP A 386 -28.24 -11.76 -0.30
N PRO A 387 -29.51 -11.31 -0.36
CA PRO A 387 -29.86 -9.90 -0.48
C PRO A 387 -29.27 -9.00 0.61
N ILE A 388 -29.09 -9.51 1.83
CA ILE A 388 -28.50 -8.73 2.94
C ILE A 388 -27.02 -8.47 2.65
N GLN A 389 -26.30 -9.46 2.12
CA GLN A 389 -24.90 -9.30 1.71
C GLN A 389 -24.79 -8.34 0.51
N ASN A 390 -25.72 -8.45 -0.43
CA ASN A 390 -25.78 -7.60 -1.62
C ASN A 390 -25.97 -6.12 -1.24
N VAL A 391 -26.98 -5.83 -0.41
CA VAL A 391 -27.25 -4.48 0.11
C VAL A 391 -26.08 -3.97 0.94
N ARG A 392 -25.43 -4.82 1.74
CA ARG A 392 -24.24 -4.42 2.51
C ARG A 392 -23.09 -3.96 1.61
N LEU A 393 -22.82 -4.68 0.50
CA LEU A 393 -21.81 -4.25 -0.48
C LEU A 393 -22.20 -2.92 -1.11
N PHE A 394 -23.48 -2.77 -1.48
CA PHE A 394 -24.01 -1.54 -2.07
C PHE A 394 -23.87 -0.34 -1.12
N GLN A 395 -24.16 -0.53 0.17
CA GLN A 395 -23.96 0.46 1.21
C GLN A 395 -22.47 0.83 1.38
N THR A 396 -21.55 -0.13 1.26
CA THR A 396 -20.10 0.16 1.27
C THR A 396 -19.70 1.04 0.08
N LEU A 397 -20.25 0.79 -1.11
CA LEU A 397 -20.01 1.64 -2.29
C LEU A 397 -20.55 3.06 -2.09
N LEU A 398 -21.80 3.17 -1.61
CA LEU A 398 -22.42 4.46 -1.28
C LEU A 398 -21.60 5.25 -0.27
N ARG A 399 -21.14 4.57 0.80
CA ARG A 399 -20.31 5.18 1.84
C ARG A 399 -18.98 5.70 1.27
N ALA A 400 -18.42 5.05 0.25
CA ALA A 400 -17.19 5.51 -0.38
C ALA A 400 -17.43 6.72 -1.33
N CYS A 401 -18.47 6.66 -2.17
CA CYS A 401 -18.93 7.79 -2.99
C CYS A 401 -20.30 7.49 -3.60
N ALA A 402 -21.34 8.12 -3.05
CA ALA A 402 -22.71 8.00 -3.56
C ALA A 402 -22.85 8.61 -4.96
N GLU A 403 -22.12 9.68 -5.24
CA GLU A 403 -22.14 10.41 -6.50
C GLU A 403 -21.58 9.59 -7.68
N SER A 404 -20.86 8.49 -7.41
CA SER A 404 -20.37 7.55 -8.45
C SER A 404 -21.47 6.65 -9.03
N LEU A 405 -22.72 6.75 -8.55
CA LEU A 405 -23.85 6.01 -9.09
C LEU A 405 -24.14 6.40 -10.55
N PRO A 406 -24.45 5.43 -11.43
CA PRO A 406 -24.91 5.76 -12.77
C PRO A 406 -26.32 6.34 -12.68
N VAL A 407 -26.51 7.50 -13.29
CA VAL A 407 -27.79 8.23 -13.33
C VAL A 407 -28.81 7.52 -14.22
N ASN A 408 -30.10 7.53 -13.83
CA ASN A 408 -31.24 6.99 -14.60
C ASN A 408 -31.12 5.51 -15.04
N ASN A 409 -30.31 4.72 -14.35
CA ASN A 409 -30.09 3.31 -14.66
C ASN A 409 -31.32 2.46 -14.29
N GLN A 410 -31.84 1.69 -15.24
CA GLN A 410 -33.03 0.84 -15.02
C GLN A 410 -32.74 -0.36 -14.12
N GLU A 411 -31.53 -0.92 -14.20
CA GLU A 411 -31.13 -2.09 -13.42
C GLU A 411 -31.07 -1.76 -11.92
N ILE A 412 -30.48 -0.61 -11.56
CA ILE A 412 -30.45 -0.14 -10.16
C ILE A 412 -31.86 0.11 -9.65
N ARG A 413 -32.72 0.76 -10.45
CA ARG A 413 -34.13 0.99 -10.06
C ARG A 413 -34.88 -0.31 -9.82
N GLN A 414 -34.76 -1.26 -10.73
CA GLN A 414 -35.42 -2.56 -10.59
C GLN A 414 -34.90 -3.32 -9.36
N TRP A 415 -33.58 -3.36 -9.18
CA TRP A 415 -32.96 -3.98 -8.02
C TRP A 415 -33.48 -3.37 -6.71
N THR A 416 -33.59 -2.04 -6.62
CA THR A 416 -34.14 -1.37 -5.43
C THR A 416 -35.59 -1.80 -5.16
N LEU A 417 -36.44 -1.84 -6.19
CA LEU A 417 -37.83 -2.29 -6.07
C LEU A 417 -37.92 -3.75 -5.61
N ASP A 418 -37.07 -4.63 -6.16
CA ASP A 418 -37.02 -6.04 -5.76
C ASP A 418 -36.67 -6.20 -4.27
N ILE A 419 -35.79 -5.35 -3.73
CA ILE A 419 -35.47 -5.35 -2.29
C ILE A 419 -36.64 -4.83 -1.44
N VAL A 420 -37.38 -3.82 -1.92
CA VAL A 420 -38.59 -3.33 -1.24
C VAL A 420 -39.65 -4.44 -1.18
N ASP A 421 -39.94 -5.08 -2.31
CA ASP A 421 -40.88 -6.20 -2.41
C ASP A 421 -40.49 -7.37 -1.48
N LEU A 422 -39.19 -7.66 -1.39
CA LEU A 422 -38.67 -8.69 -0.52
C LEU A 422 -38.90 -8.35 0.97
N ALA A 423 -38.67 -7.10 1.34
CA ALA A 423 -38.91 -6.61 2.70
C ALA A 423 -40.39 -6.53 3.07
N GLU A 424 -41.28 -6.39 2.11
CA GLU A 424 -42.73 -6.47 2.33
C GLU A 424 -43.20 -7.91 2.53
N LYS A 425 -42.62 -8.87 1.78
CA LYS A 425 -42.92 -10.30 1.90
C LYS A 425 -42.40 -10.92 3.20
N ASP A 426 -41.20 -10.54 3.64
CA ASP A 426 -40.62 -10.98 4.91
C ASP A 426 -39.97 -9.80 5.66
N PRO A 427 -40.79 -9.03 6.40
CA PRO A 427 -40.33 -7.88 7.17
C PRO A 427 -39.38 -8.25 8.31
N VAL A 428 -39.48 -9.48 8.83
CA VAL A 428 -38.66 -9.94 9.96
C VAL A 428 -37.22 -10.11 9.52
N ARG A 429 -36.99 -10.73 8.36
CA ARG A 429 -35.65 -10.95 7.84
C ARG A 429 -35.08 -9.73 7.11
N TYR A 430 -35.90 -9.06 6.30
CA TYR A 430 -35.42 -8.05 5.35
C TYR A 430 -35.86 -6.62 5.68
N GLY A 431 -36.57 -6.40 6.80
CA GLY A 431 -37.08 -5.08 7.17
C GLY A 431 -36.00 -3.99 7.22
N GLN A 432 -34.80 -4.31 7.72
CA GLN A 432 -33.69 -3.34 7.79
C GLN A 432 -33.16 -2.94 6.41
N ILE A 433 -33.02 -3.90 5.49
CA ILE A 433 -32.58 -3.59 4.12
C ILE A 433 -33.70 -2.93 3.30
N GLY A 434 -34.97 -3.20 3.64
CA GLY A 434 -36.13 -2.53 3.04
C GLY A 434 -36.21 -1.05 3.41
N LYS A 435 -35.89 -0.67 4.65
CA LYS A 435 -35.75 0.74 5.06
C LYS A 435 -34.73 1.47 4.21
N PHE A 436 -33.54 0.86 4.06
CA PHE A 436 -32.50 1.36 3.18
C PHE A 436 -32.98 1.51 1.74
N ALA A 437 -33.64 0.49 1.18
CA ALA A 437 -34.10 0.53 -0.22
C ALA A 437 -35.14 1.63 -0.49
N ARG A 438 -36.06 1.89 0.46
CA ARG A 438 -37.03 3.00 0.35
C ARG A 438 -36.34 4.35 0.34
N TRP A 439 -35.48 4.61 1.33
CA TRP A 439 -34.66 5.83 1.37
C TRP A 439 -33.84 5.99 0.09
N PHE A 440 -33.19 4.91 -0.35
CA PHE A 440 -32.35 4.93 -1.54
C PHE A 440 -33.14 5.26 -2.81
N SER A 441 -34.37 4.76 -2.94
CA SER A 441 -35.26 5.10 -4.05
C SER A 441 -35.50 6.61 -4.15
N ASP A 442 -35.73 7.28 -3.01
CA ASP A 442 -35.95 8.74 -2.96
C ASP A 442 -34.66 9.51 -3.24
N PHE A 443 -33.55 9.11 -2.61
CA PHE A 443 -32.22 9.68 -2.87
C PHE A 443 -31.84 9.59 -4.36
N TYR A 444 -32.10 8.44 -4.99
CA TYR A 444 -31.72 8.20 -6.38
C TYR A 444 -32.44 9.11 -7.37
N LEU A 445 -33.66 9.58 -7.05
CA LEU A 445 -34.37 10.59 -7.85
C LEU A 445 -33.69 11.96 -7.80
N ARG A 446 -32.93 12.24 -6.74
CA ARG A 446 -32.20 13.49 -6.50
C ARG A 446 -30.71 13.40 -6.80
N LEU A 447 -30.25 12.27 -7.34
CA LEU A 447 -28.83 12.00 -7.56
C LEU A 447 -28.18 13.04 -8.49
N GLU A 448 -28.88 13.50 -9.53
CA GLU A 448 -28.36 14.54 -10.43
C GLU A 448 -28.10 15.87 -9.69
N GLU A 449 -29.07 16.31 -8.88
CA GLU A 449 -28.94 17.52 -8.05
C GLU A 449 -27.75 17.41 -7.07
N GLN A 450 -27.60 16.22 -6.46
CA GLN A 450 -26.51 15.95 -5.52
C GLN A 450 -25.14 15.96 -6.21
N ILE A 451 -25.04 15.37 -7.41
CA ILE A 451 -23.80 15.39 -8.21
C ILE A 451 -23.43 16.83 -8.57
N ASP A 452 -24.39 17.64 -8.99
CA ASP A 452 -24.13 19.03 -9.37
C ASP A 452 -23.72 19.88 -8.16
N TRP A 453 -24.37 19.68 -7.01
CA TRP A 453 -23.96 20.30 -5.76
C TRP A 453 -22.52 19.94 -5.35
N ALA A 454 -22.16 18.65 -5.44
CA ALA A 454 -20.84 18.17 -5.05
C ALA A 454 -19.72 18.64 -6.00
N LYS A 455 -20.03 18.97 -7.26
CA LYS A 455 -19.07 19.60 -8.19
C LYS A 455 -18.72 21.02 -7.78
N GLU A 456 -19.69 21.77 -7.27
CA GLU A 456 -19.50 23.14 -6.79
C GLU A 456 -18.89 23.17 -5.38
N HIS A 457 -19.21 22.16 -4.56
CA HIS A 457 -18.76 22.03 -3.19
C HIS A 457 -18.15 20.64 -2.98
N PRO A 458 -16.83 20.45 -3.19
CA PRO A 458 -16.20 19.13 -3.09
C PRO A 458 -16.35 18.44 -1.71
N THR A 459 -16.58 19.22 -0.64
CA THR A 459 -16.90 18.71 0.70
C THR A 459 -18.39 18.40 0.92
N GLY A 460 -19.26 18.80 0.00
CA GLY A 460 -20.72 18.63 0.04
C GLY A 460 -21.22 17.31 -0.57
N ALA A 461 -20.32 16.34 -0.79
CA ALA A 461 -20.71 14.98 -1.12
C ALA A 461 -21.50 14.35 0.05
N LEU A 462 -22.49 13.51 -0.25
CA LEU A 462 -23.35 12.87 0.76
C LEU A 462 -22.50 12.07 1.77
N PHE A 463 -21.46 11.42 1.26
CA PHE A 463 -20.41 10.83 2.06
C PHE A 463 -19.05 11.40 1.68
N CYS A 464 -18.28 11.78 2.70
CA CYS A 464 -16.90 12.24 2.55
C CYS A 464 -16.00 11.47 3.54
N LEU A 465 -15.00 10.74 3.03
CA LEU A 465 -14.12 9.87 3.82
C LEU A 465 -14.90 8.81 4.61
N GLY A 466 -16.01 8.34 4.03
CA GLY A 466 -16.96 7.44 4.67
C GLY A 466 -17.87 8.07 5.72
N GLN A 467 -17.72 9.36 6.03
CA GLN A 467 -18.56 10.09 6.96
C GLN A 467 -19.81 10.60 6.26
N LEU A 468 -20.98 10.38 6.88
CA LEU A 468 -22.25 10.92 6.41
C LEU A 468 -22.33 12.44 6.68
N ASP A 469 -22.71 13.22 5.66
CA ASP A 469 -23.01 14.64 5.85
C ASP A 469 -24.43 14.83 6.42
N LEU A 470 -24.51 15.29 7.66
CA LEU A 470 -25.78 15.58 8.34
C LEU A 470 -26.34 16.98 8.02
N HIS A 471 -25.59 17.80 7.31
CA HIS A 471 -26.10 19.08 6.80
C HIS A 471 -26.90 18.87 5.52
N ASP A 472 -26.61 17.80 4.78
CA ASP A 472 -27.41 17.35 3.65
C ASP A 472 -28.79 16.83 4.07
N ILE A 473 -29.80 17.05 3.22
CA ILE A 473 -31.18 16.64 3.49
C ILE A 473 -31.30 15.11 3.44
N GLU A 474 -30.68 14.46 2.44
CA GLU A 474 -30.73 13.02 2.28
C GLU A 474 -29.87 12.32 3.34
N GLY A 475 -28.82 12.98 3.82
CA GLY A 475 -28.05 12.50 4.98
C GLY A 475 -28.84 12.49 6.30
N ARG A 476 -29.66 13.51 6.56
CA ARG A 476 -30.60 13.49 7.71
C ARG A 476 -31.67 12.41 7.58
N LYS A 477 -32.29 12.29 6.40
CA LYS A 477 -33.25 11.21 6.14
C LYS A 477 -32.62 9.83 6.30
N TYR A 478 -31.37 9.65 5.87
CA TYR A 478 -30.66 8.39 6.09
C TYR A 478 -30.56 8.06 7.58
N MET A 479 -30.22 9.06 8.40
CA MET A 479 -30.16 8.89 9.85
C MET A 479 -31.53 8.56 10.46
N ASP A 480 -32.60 9.21 10.00
CA ASP A 480 -33.93 9.06 10.59
C ASP A 480 -34.66 7.78 10.11
N ASP A 481 -34.53 7.45 8.82
CA ASP A 481 -35.32 6.40 8.16
C ASP A 481 -34.58 5.07 8.07
N VAL A 482 -33.25 5.10 7.89
CA VAL A 482 -32.43 3.90 7.67
C VAL A 482 -31.79 3.41 8.96
N LEU A 483 -31.21 4.30 9.76
CA LEU A 483 -30.54 3.91 10.99
C LEU A 483 -31.55 3.56 12.10
N GLY A 484 -31.24 2.51 12.84
CA GLY A 484 -32.07 2.09 13.99
C GLY A 484 -31.92 3.05 15.18
N PRO A 485 -32.89 3.07 16.12
CA PRO A 485 -32.79 3.89 17.31
C PRO A 485 -31.51 3.56 18.10
N GLY A 486 -30.68 4.57 18.35
CA GLY A 486 -29.40 4.44 19.04
C GLY A 486 -28.19 4.06 18.16
N GLN A 487 -28.39 3.83 16.86
CA GLN A 487 -27.26 3.70 15.92
C GLN A 487 -26.65 5.07 15.64
N ARG A 488 -25.31 5.12 15.62
CA ARG A 488 -24.59 6.35 15.28
C ARG A 488 -24.49 6.49 13.76
N PRO A 489 -24.52 7.72 13.23
CA PRO A 489 -24.27 7.95 11.81
C PRO A 489 -22.86 7.44 11.43
N PRO A 490 -22.66 6.98 10.19
CA PRO A 490 -21.35 6.60 9.69
C PRO A 490 -20.33 7.72 9.91
N ALA A 491 -19.27 7.41 10.65
CA ALA A 491 -18.17 8.33 10.91
C ALA A 491 -17.08 8.22 9.82
N ASN A 492 -16.06 9.07 9.89
CA ASN A 492 -14.91 8.97 9.00
C ASN A 492 -14.21 7.61 9.19
N TYR A 493 -14.25 6.78 8.15
CA TYR A 493 -13.74 5.41 8.23
C TYR A 493 -12.22 5.31 8.18
N LEU A 494 -11.49 6.40 7.91
CA LEU A 494 -10.04 6.36 7.80
C LEU A 494 -9.39 6.19 9.18
N HIS A 495 -10.12 6.60 10.24
CA HIS A 495 -9.78 6.33 11.64
C HIS A 495 -10.07 4.88 12.05
N GLU A 496 -10.98 4.21 11.34
CA GLU A 496 -11.26 2.79 11.56
C GLU A 496 -10.09 1.97 11.01
N THR A 497 -9.40 1.22 11.87
CA THR A 497 -8.30 0.35 11.46
C THR A 497 -8.29 -0.94 12.26
N SER A 498 -8.02 -2.05 11.58
CA SER A 498 -7.76 -3.34 12.20
C SER A 498 -6.31 -3.47 12.68
N PHE A 499 -5.42 -2.55 12.28
CA PHE A 499 -4.01 -2.60 12.63
C PHE A 499 -3.75 -2.04 14.04
N ASN A 500 -3.41 -2.92 14.99
CA ASN A 500 -3.08 -2.52 16.36
C ASN A 500 -1.58 -2.19 16.51
N ALA A 501 -1.22 -0.93 16.23
CA ALA A 501 0.15 -0.42 16.31
C ALA A 501 0.84 -0.67 17.67
N ARG A 502 0.15 -0.41 18.79
CA ARG A 502 0.73 -0.51 20.14
C ARG A 502 1.19 -1.92 20.49
N HIS A 503 0.38 -2.93 20.14
CA HIS A 503 0.71 -4.33 20.40
C HIS A 503 2.04 -4.75 19.77
N TRP A 504 2.36 -4.24 18.58
CA TRP A 504 3.53 -4.65 17.83
C TRP A 504 4.82 -3.95 18.24
N TRP A 505 4.75 -2.75 18.80
CA TRP A 505 5.94 -2.03 19.26
C TRP A 505 6.70 -2.80 20.36
N LEU A 506 5.99 -3.30 21.37
CA LEU A 506 6.57 -4.00 22.51
C LEU A 506 6.95 -5.46 22.22
N LYS A 507 6.38 -6.06 21.16
CA LYS A 507 6.61 -7.46 20.82
C LYS A 507 8.00 -7.69 20.22
N ARG A 508 8.94 -8.20 21.01
CA ARG A 508 10.24 -8.69 20.51
C ARG A 508 10.04 -10.06 19.84
N SER A 509 10.08 -10.14 18.52
CA SER A 509 10.28 -11.41 17.80
C SER A 509 11.78 -11.73 17.76
N GLY A 510 12.20 -12.93 18.20
CA GLY A 510 13.59 -13.42 18.08
C GLY A 510 14.48 -13.25 19.34
N PRO A 511 15.64 -13.92 19.38
CA PRO A 511 16.41 -14.10 20.62
C PRO A 511 16.98 -12.78 21.18
N GLU A 512 17.06 -12.70 22.50
CA GLU A 512 17.45 -11.52 23.26
C GLU A 512 18.81 -10.94 22.83
N VAL A 513 18.83 -9.64 22.54
CA VAL A 513 20.09 -8.87 22.43
C VAL A 513 20.62 -8.65 23.85
N PRO A 514 21.90 -8.98 24.17
CA PRO A 514 22.45 -8.79 25.50
C PRO A 514 22.46 -7.30 25.91
N PRO A 515 22.24 -6.98 27.20
CA PRO A 515 22.23 -5.61 27.70
C PRO A 515 23.63 -4.97 27.71
N GLY A 516 23.75 -3.68 27.29
CA GLY A 516 24.98 -2.89 27.52
C GLY A 516 25.28 -1.66 26.64
N PHE A 517 24.32 -1.08 25.90
CA PHE A 517 24.63 -0.25 24.72
C PHE A 517 24.39 1.27 24.80
N VAL A 518 24.67 1.90 25.94
CA VAL A 518 24.83 3.36 25.99
C VAL A 518 26.13 3.71 26.70
N ARG A 519 27.20 3.95 25.93
CA ARG A 519 28.33 4.76 26.38
C ARG A 519 28.27 6.08 25.63
N SER A 520 28.19 7.17 26.39
CA SER A 520 28.32 8.54 25.91
C SER A 520 29.62 8.73 25.12
N PRO A 521 29.69 9.74 24.22
CA PRO A 521 30.94 10.08 23.54
C PRO A 521 32.01 10.36 24.58
N ARG A 522 33.17 9.68 24.47
CA ARG A 522 34.37 10.06 25.22
C ARG A 522 34.64 11.53 24.93
N ARG A 523 34.68 12.36 25.98
CA ARG A 523 35.37 13.66 25.95
C ARG A 523 36.79 13.41 25.43
N THR A 524 37.05 13.77 24.18
CA THR A 524 38.41 14.03 23.72
C THR A 524 38.83 15.33 24.40
N GLY A 525 39.78 15.23 25.32
CA GLY A 525 40.40 16.39 25.92
C GLY A 525 41.17 17.20 24.88
N ALA A 526 40.99 18.52 24.94
CA ALA A 526 42.08 19.49 25.00
C ALA A 526 41.71 20.47 26.11
#